data_AF-A0A7K0KFQ3-F1
#
_entry.id   AF-A0A7K0KFQ3-F1
#
_cell.length_a   1.000
_cell.length_b   1.000
_cell.length_c   1.000
_cell.angle_alpha   90.00
_cell.angle_beta   90.00
_cell.angle_gamma   90.00
#
_symmetry.space_group_name_H-M   'P 1'
#
loop_
_entity.id
_entity.type
_entity.pdbx_description
1 polymer ?
#
loop_
_entity_poly.entity_id
_entity_poly.type
_entity_poly.pdbx_seq_one_letter_code
_entity_poly.pdbx_strand_id
1 'polypeptide(L)'
;MDINFNGIPVFKGLQKPLEFMGIRGRFLTYAAAAIGISFLGFLLSSILFGKLVGFIIMVVLIAVGIISIYVKQRSGLHSKKRHRGNFYYCKMYEH
;
A
#
# COMPACT_ATOMS: atom_id res chain seq x y z
N MET A 1 -32.33 11.74 3.49
CA MET A 1 -32.08 13.19 3.35
C MET A 1 -31.18 13.37 2.14
N ASP A 2 -31.81 13.65 1.00
CA ASP A 2 -31.19 13.83 -0.31
C ASP A 2 -30.63 15.24 -0.46
N ILE A 3 -29.34 15.34 -0.78
CA ILE A 3 -28.74 16.57 -1.29
C ILE A 3 -28.82 16.50 -2.82
N ASN A 4 -29.80 17.22 -3.37
CA ASN A 4 -30.05 17.38 -4.79
C ASN A 4 -29.05 18.37 -5.39
N PHE A 5 -28.17 17.88 -6.26
CA PHE A 5 -27.42 18.70 -7.22
C PHE A 5 -27.88 18.29 -8.62
N ASN A 6 -28.92 18.94 -9.13
CA ASN A 6 -29.30 18.98 -10.55
C ASN A 6 -29.22 17.64 -11.32
N GLY A 7 -29.93 16.61 -10.85
CA GLY A 7 -30.33 15.48 -11.71
C GLY A 7 -29.22 14.56 -12.23
N ILE A 8 -27.97 14.74 -11.83
CA ILE A 8 -26.89 13.81 -12.14
C ILE A 8 -26.71 12.92 -10.91
N PRO A 9 -26.86 11.58 -11.00
CA PRO A 9 -26.45 10.71 -9.91
C PRO A 9 -24.93 10.84 -9.78
N VAL A 10 -24.47 11.68 -8.85
CA VAL A 10 -23.06 11.77 -8.51
C VAL A 10 -22.69 10.44 -7.87
N PHE A 11 -22.20 9.51 -8.70
CA PHE A 11 -21.74 8.22 -8.24
C PHE A 11 -20.71 8.46 -7.14
N LYS A 12 -21.02 8.02 -5.92
CA LYS A 12 -20.13 8.07 -4.75
C LYS A 12 -18.80 7.30 -4.95
N GLY A 13 -18.54 6.79 -6.16
CA GLY A 13 -17.26 6.26 -6.62
C GLY A 13 -16.31 7.29 -7.26
N LEU A 14 -16.70 8.57 -7.39
CA LEU A 14 -15.79 9.66 -7.79
C LEU A 14 -15.01 10.26 -6.60
N GLN A 15 -15.18 9.72 -5.40
CA GLN A 15 -14.15 9.78 -4.36
C GLN A 15 -13.51 8.39 -4.33
N LYS A 16 -12.43 8.19 -5.08
CA LYS A 16 -11.48 7.09 -4.82
C LYS A 16 -10.58 7.58 -3.69
N PRO A 17 -10.95 7.41 -2.42
CA PRO A 17 -10.42 8.32 -1.40
C PRO A 17 -8.96 7.99 -1.08
N LEU A 18 -8.44 6.81 -1.48
CA LEU A 18 -7.13 6.34 -1.05
C LEU A 18 -6.46 5.38 -2.06
N GLU A 19 -6.66 5.64 -3.35
CA GLU A 19 -5.81 5.14 -4.44
C GLU A 19 -5.12 6.33 -5.13
N PHE A 20 -4.47 7.20 -4.36
CA PHE A 20 -3.59 8.20 -4.96
C PHE A 20 -2.49 7.44 -5.72
N MET A 21 -2.56 7.50 -7.05
CA MET A 21 -1.57 6.94 -7.96
C MET A 21 -1.46 5.40 -7.95
N GLY A 22 -2.58 4.68 -7.81
CA GLY A 22 -2.63 3.22 -7.96
C GLY A 22 -2.09 2.40 -6.76
N ILE A 23 -1.70 3.07 -5.67
CA ILE A 23 -1.25 2.43 -4.43
C ILE A 23 -2.42 2.37 -3.45
N ARG A 24 -2.82 1.15 -3.06
CA ARG A 24 -3.89 0.93 -2.06
C ARG A 24 -3.47 1.51 -0.71
N GLY A 25 -4.38 2.19 -0.02
CA GLY A 25 -4.12 2.93 1.24
C GLY A 25 -3.32 2.19 2.33
N ARG A 26 -3.42 0.85 2.45
CA ARG A 26 -2.61 0.07 3.42
C ARG A 26 -1.11 0.06 3.09
N PHE A 27 -0.73 0.22 1.83
CA PHE A 27 0.68 0.34 1.43
C PHE A 27 1.23 1.75 1.62
N LEU A 28 0.35 2.76 1.63
CA LEU A 28 0.73 4.14 1.90
C LEU A 28 1.28 4.30 3.33
N THR A 29 0.74 3.58 4.31
CA THR A 29 1.25 3.60 5.69
C THR A 29 2.65 2.98 5.80
N TYR A 30 2.93 1.91 5.05
CA TYR A 30 4.28 1.34 4.96
C TYR A 30 5.25 2.30 4.27
N ALA A 31 4.81 3.05 3.25
CA ALA A 31 5.62 4.07 2.61
C ALA A 31 5.95 5.23 3.57
N ALA A 32 4.94 5.74 4.29
CA ALA A 32 5.14 6.78 5.29
C ALA A 32 6.08 6.32 6.42
N ALA A 33 5.93 5.08 6.89
CA ALA A 33 6.81 4.50 7.89
C ALA A 33 8.25 4.35 7.37
N ALA A 34 8.44 3.87 6.13
CA ALA A 34 9.77 3.73 5.52
C ALA A 34 10.48 5.09 5.38
N ILE A 35 9.76 6.13 4.98
CA ILE A 35 10.30 7.50 4.89
C ILE A 35 10.70 8.00 6.29
N GLY A 36 9.83 7.82 7.30
CA GLY A 36 10.12 8.22 8.68
C GLY A 36 11.34 7.52 9.27
N ILE A 37 11.46 6.21 9.08
CA ILE A 37 12.61 5.42 9.55
C ILE A 37 13.89 5.84 8.82
N SER A 38 13.83 6.06 7.52
CA SER A 38 15.00 6.48 6.73
C SER A 38 15.52 7.85 7.17
N PHE A 39 14.61 8.79 7.45
CA PHE A 39 14.96 10.12 7.91
C PHE A 39 15.55 10.11 9.32
N LEU A 40 14.96 9.34 10.24
CA LEU A 40 15.48 9.19 11.59
C LEU A 40 16.84 8.47 11.61
N GLY A 41 17.00 7.44 10.77
CA GLY A 41 18.27 6.74 10.59
C GLY A 41 19.37 7.65 10.03
N PHE A 42 19.02 8.52 9.07
CA PHE A 42 19.95 9.52 8.54
C PHE A 42 20.40 10.52 9.63
N LEU A 43 19.47 11.03 10.44
CA LEU A 43 19.79 11.96 11.52
C LEU A 43 20.75 11.33 12.55
N LEU A 44 20.43 10.13 13.04
CA LEU A 44 21.26 9.42 14.02
C LEU A 44 22.63 9.06 13.45
N SER A 45 22.67 8.54 12.22
CA SER A 45 23.93 8.16 11.57
C SER A 45 24.80 9.37 11.25
N SER A 46 24.21 10.51 10.91
CA SER A 46 24.95 11.74 10.60
C SER A 46 25.67 12.29 11.82
N ILE A 47 25.11 12.10 13.02
CA ILE A 47 25.73 12.53 14.29
C ILE A 47 26.89 11.60 14.66
N LEU A 48 26.72 10.28 14.50
CA LEU A 48 27.74 9.31 14.94
C LEU A 48 28.93 9.18 13.99
N PHE A 49 28.68 9.13 12.67
CA PHE A 49 29.70 8.76 11.67
C PHE A 49 29.97 9.87 10.64
N GLY A 50 29.23 10.98 10.73
CA GLY A 50 29.31 12.12 9.80
C GLY A 50 28.35 12.03 8.62
N LYS A 51 28.17 13.17 7.94
CA LYS A 51 27.17 13.38 6.88
C LYS A 51 27.32 12.43 5.68
N LEU A 52 28.55 12.09 5.28
CA LEU A 52 28.82 11.26 4.12
C LEU A 52 28.30 9.82 4.32
N VAL A 53 28.61 9.24 5.49
CA VAL A 53 28.17 7.89 5.86
C VAL A 53 26.66 7.86 6.05
N GLY A 54 26.10 8.89 6.70
CA GLY A 54 24.65 9.05 6.81
C GLY A 54 23.96 9.06 5.45
N PHE A 55 24.51 9.78 4.46
CA PHE A 55 23.93 9.84 3.11
C PHE A 55 23.89 8.47 2.42
N ILE A 56 24.98 7.70 2.51
CA ILE A 56 25.03 6.34 1.94
C ILE A 56 23.96 5.44 2.57
N ILE A 57 23.84 5.48 3.90
CA ILE A 57 22.84 4.70 4.63
C ILE A 57 21.42 5.10 4.23
N MET A 58 21.17 6.40 4.05
CA MET A 58 19.86 6.90 3.60
C MET A 58 19.47 6.35 2.23
N VAL A 59 20.40 6.35 1.27
CA VAL A 59 20.16 5.80 -0.09
C VAL A 59 19.83 4.31 -0.01
N VAL A 60 20.58 3.55 0.78
CA VAL A 60 20.35 2.10 0.96
C VAL A 60 18.98 1.85 1.60
N LEU A 61 18.62 2.59 2.65
CA LEU A 61 17.33 2.43 3.33
C LEU A 61 16.15 2.76 2.41
N ILE A 62 16.26 3.79 1.58
CA ILE A 62 15.24 4.13 0.58
C ILE A 62 15.08 3.01 -0.44
N ALA A 63 16.18 2.48 -0.97
CA ALA A 63 16.16 1.38 -1.94
C ALA A 63 15.47 0.13 -1.36
N VAL A 64 15.85 -0.26 -0.14
CA VAL A 64 15.21 -1.37 0.59
C VAL A 64 13.73 -1.09 0.85
N GLY A 65 13.37 0.13 1.23
CA GLY A 65 11.99 0.56 1.43
C GLY A 65 11.14 0.38 0.18
N ILE A 66 11.62 0.84 -0.97
CA ILE A 66 10.93 0.70 -2.26
C ILE A 66 10.75 -0.78 -2.64
N ILE A 67 11.82 -1.59 -2.54
CA ILE A 67 11.76 -3.03 -2.84
C ILE A 67 10.76 -3.74 -1.93
N SER A 68 10.77 -3.43 -0.63
CA SER A 68 9.86 -4.03 0.34
C SER A 68 8.39 -3.74 0.02
N ILE A 69 8.09 -2.51 -0.42
CA ILE A 69 6.74 -2.10 -0.83
C ILE A 69 6.35 -2.82 -2.13
N TYR A 70 7.25 -2.91 -3.11
CA TYR A 70 7.01 -3.60 -4.36
C TYR A 70 6.67 -5.09 -4.14
N VAL A 71 7.45 -5.79 -3.30
CA VAL A 71 7.18 -7.19 -2.94
C VAL A 71 5.82 -7.32 -2.25
N LYS A 72 5.52 -6.42 -1.30
CA LYS A 72 4.26 -6.48 -0.53
C LYS A 72 3.04 -6.14 -1.37
N GLN A 73 3.18 -5.26 -2.37
CA GLN A 73 2.16 -5.00 -3.37
C GLN A 73 1.90 -6.25 -4.23
N ARG A 74 2.95 -6.99 -4.62
CA ARG A 74 2.82 -8.21 -5.43
C ARG A 74 2.16 -9.37 -4.70
N SER A 75 2.27 -9.42 -3.37
CA SER A 75 1.58 -10.41 -2.53
C SER A 75 0.06 -10.25 -2.46
N GLY A 76 -0.50 -9.19 -3.06
CA GLY A 76 -1.94 -8.95 -3.16
C GLY A 76 -2.54 -8.32 -1.90
N LEU A 77 -3.52 -7.43 -2.07
CA LEU A 77 -4.15 -6.72 -0.95
C LEU A 77 -5.10 -7.61 -0.12
N HIS A 78 -5.67 -8.64 -0.73
CA HIS A 78 -6.55 -9.55 -0.03
C HIS A 78 -5.76 -10.76 0.42
N SER A 79 -5.69 -10.97 1.73
CA SER A 79 -5.42 -12.31 2.27
C SER A 79 -6.63 -13.18 1.92
N LYS A 80 -6.64 -13.72 0.70
CA LYS A 80 -7.54 -14.79 0.32
C LYS A 80 -7.16 -15.96 1.23
N LYS A 81 -7.99 -16.27 2.23
CA LYS A 81 -7.93 -17.58 2.90
C LYS A 81 -8.08 -18.63 1.82
N ARG A 82 -6.96 -19.21 1.39
CA ARG A 82 -6.94 -20.33 0.45
C ARG A 82 -7.24 -21.57 1.29
N HIS A 83 -8.53 -21.83 1.52
CA HIS A 83 -8.94 -23.13 2.04
C HIS A 83 -8.51 -24.19 1.01
N ARG A 84 -7.62 -25.10 1.42
CA ARG A 84 -7.25 -26.30 0.65
C ARG A 84 -8.40 -27.31 0.72
N GLY A 85 -9.53 -27.00 0.11
CA GLY A 85 -10.66 -27.91 0.00
C GLY A 85 -11.05 -28.12 -1.46
N ASN A 86 -11.31 -29.37 -1.86
CA ASN A 86 -11.91 -29.68 -3.16
C ASN A 86 -13.37 -29.21 -3.13
N PHE A 87 -13.70 -28.19 -3.92
CA PHE A 87 -15.07 -27.73 -4.10
C PHE A 87 -15.70 -28.53 -5.25
N TYR A 88 -16.58 -29.48 -4.91
CA TYR A 88 -17.45 -30.15 -5.89
C TYR A 88 -18.64 -29.25 -6.17
N TYR A 89 -18.72 -28.68 -7.37
CA TYR A 89 -19.91 -27.98 -7.85
C TYR A 89 -20.84 -29.03 -8.47
N CYS A 90 -21.87 -29.45 -7.73
CA CYS A 90 -22.95 -30.23 -8.33
C CYS A 90 -23.82 -29.28 -9.15
N LYS A 91 -23.94 -29.58 -10.45
CA LYS A 91 -24.76 -28.87 -11.44
C LYS A 91 -26.17 -28.62 -10.89
N MET A 92 -26.56 -27.36 -10.81
CA MET A 92 -27.94 -26.90 -10.67
C MET A 92 -28.55 -26.78 -12.09
N TYR A 93 -28.82 -27.91 -12.74
CA TYR A 93 -29.70 -27.93 -13.91
C TYR A 93 -30.98 -28.63 -13.48
N GLU A 94 -31.96 -27.84 -13.09
CA GLU A 94 -33.34 -28.27 -12.96
C GLU A 94 -33.97 -28.17 -14.36
N HIS A 95 -34.54 -29.28 -14.82
CA HIS A 95 -35.14 -29.44 -16.15
C HIS A 95 -36.63 -29.09 -16.14
#